data_AF-A0A357VQC0-F1
#
_entry.id   AF-A0A357VQC0-F1
#
_cell.length_a   1.000
_cell.length_b   1.000
_cell.length_c   1.000
_cell.angle_alpha   90.00
_cell.angle_beta   90.00
_cell.angle_gamma   90.00
#
_symmetry.space_group_name_H-M   'P 1'
#
loop_
_entity.id
_entity.type
_entity.pdbx_description
1 polymer ?
#
loop_
_entity_poly.entity_id
_entity_poly.type
_entity_poly.pdbx_seq_one_letter_code
_entity_poly.pdbx_strand_id
1 'polypeptide(L)'
;LTGYSDYSIFIIRSKLEGTCKLLDEKVSEFASRHNLPYPSFINAGDGKHEHPTQEILDEFTFLEQMNFNNDHIHIALIGDLLHGRTVHSKVEGLKIFKNVEVDLIAPEELQM
;
A
#
# COMPACT_ATOMS: atom_id res chain seq x y z
N LEU A 1 2.42 21.97 -9.13
CA LEU A 1 1.59 20.86 -8.60
C LEU A 1 0.27 21.40 -8.06
N THR A 2 0.31 22.48 -7.28
CA THR A 2 -0.83 23.37 -7.06
C THR A 2 -1.03 24.28 -8.28
N GLY A 3 -2.27 24.49 -8.74
CA GLY A 3 -2.60 25.48 -9.78
C GLY A 3 -2.77 24.95 -11.22
N TYR A 4 -2.71 23.63 -11.45
CA TYR A 4 -3.12 23.06 -12.74
C TYR A 4 -4.65 22.99 -12.91
N SER A 5 -5.37 22.88 -11.79
CA SER A 5 -6.82 22.73 -11.69
C SER A 5 -7.22 23.04 -10.24
N ASP A 6 -8.49 23.38 -10.03
CA ASP A 6 -9.11 23.51 -8.70
C ASP A 6 -8.99 22.21 -7.89
N TYR A 7 -8.91 21.06 -8.57
CA TYR A 7 -8.66 19.75 -8.00
C TYR A 7 -7.58 19.03 -8.82
N SER A 8 -6.45 18.73 -8.19
CA SER A 8 -5.33 18.02 -8.82
C SER A 8 -5.00 16.77 -8.03
N ILE A 9 -4.97 15.61 -8.71
CA ILE A 9 -4.56 14.33 -8.14
C ILE A 9 -3.32 13.85 -8.91
N PHE A 10 -2.29 13.45 -8.18
CA PHE A 10 -1.04 12.95 -8.74
C PHE A 10 -0.80 11.51 -8.31
N ILE A 11 -0.70 10.60 -9.28
CA ILE A 11 -0.26 9.22 -9.05
C ILE A 11 1.24 9.18 -9.26
N ILE A 12 1.99 8.83 -8.23
CA ILE A 12 3.45 8.98 -8.20
C ILE A 12 4.11 7.63 -7.95
N ARG A 13 5.01 7.25 -8.84
CA ARG A 13 5.90 6.10 -8.68
C ARG A 13 7.34 6.60 -8.71
N SER A 14 8.10 6.32 -7.65
CA SER A 14 9.45 6.85 -7.45
C SER A 14 10.42 5.75 -7.01
N LYS A 15 11.71 5.96 -7.23
CA LYS A 15 12.76 5.11 -6.63
C LYS A 15 13.18 5.59 -5.25
N LEU A 16 12.81 6.83 -4.89
CA LEU A 16 13.16 7.46 -3.62
C LEU A 16 12.04 7.21 -2.61
N GLU A 17 12.39 6.60 -1.49
CA GLU A 17 11.47 6.31 -0.38
C GLU A 17 10.99 7.63 0.26
N GLY A 18 9.71 7.68 0.65
CA GLY A 18 9.10 8.86 1.24
C GLY A 18 8.74 9.98 0.27
N THR A 19 8.86 9.75 -1.05
CA THR A 19 8.57 10.80 -2.07
C THR A 19 7.17 11.37 -1.91
N CYS A 20 6.15 10.50 -1.79
CA CYS A 20 4.75 10.94 -1.69
C CYS A 20 4.51 11.73 -0.39
N LYS A 21 5.09 11.28 0.72
CA LYS A 21 4.97 11.97 2.01
C LYS A 21 5.62 13.36 1.96
N LEU A 22 6.82 13.46 1.39
CA LEU A 22 7.51 14.73 1.26
C LEU A 22 6.73 15.71 0.36
N LEU A 23 6.17 15.22 -0.74
CA LEU A 23 5.34 16.03 -1.63
C LEU A 23 4.08 16.52 -0.93
N ASP A 24 3.40 15.64 -0.22
CA ASP A 24 2.21 15.99 0.57
C ASP A 24 2.54 17.10 1.58
N GLU A 25 3.58 16.93 2.39
CA GLU A 25 3.99 17.91 3.41
C GLU A 25 4.38 19.27 2.78
N LYS A 26 5.29 19.26 1.79
CA LYS A 26 5.86 20.49 1.23
C LYS A 26 4.90 21.24 0.32
N VAL A 27 4.12 20.51 -0.47
CA VAL A 27 3.15 21.13 -1.38
C VAL A 27 1.94 21.64 -0.60
N SER A 28 1.50 20.96 0.46
CA SER A 28 0.45 21.45 1.35
C SER A 28 0.89 22.71 2.11
N GLU A 29 2.13 22.75 2.61
CA GLU A 29 2.69 23.95 3.25
C GLU A 29 2.70 25.14 2.27
N PHE A 30 3.12 24.91 1.03
CA PHE A 30 3.09 25.93 -0.02
C PHE A 30 1.66 26.37 -0.36
N ALA A 31 0.73 25.44 -0.57
CA ALA A 31 -0.66 25.73 -0.90
C ALA A 31 -1.33 26.60 0.18
N SER A 32 -1.10 26.25 1.45
CA SER A 32 -1.61 26.99 2.61
C SER A 32 -1.14 28.44 2.64
N ARG A 33 0.17 28.68 2.45
CA ARG A 33 0.75 30.04 2.44
C ARG A 33 0.22 30.94 1.33
N HIS A 34 -0.23 30.34 0.23
CA HIS A 34 -0.65 31.06 -0.97
C HIS A 34 -2.16 30.99 -1.22
N ASN A 35 -2.93 30.44 -0.29
CA ASN A 35 -4.38 30.27 -0.40
C ASN A 35 -4.79 29.55 -1.70
N LEU A 36 -4.04 28.50 -2.04
CA LEU A 36 -4.26 27.64 -3.21
C LEU A 36 -4.93 26.32 -2.79
N PRO A 37 -5.66 25.65 -3.70
CA PRO A 37 -6.22 24.33 -3.45
C PRO A 37 -5.12 23.29 -3.19
N TYR A 38 -5.40 22.37 -2.25
CA TYR A 38 -4.51 21.27 -1.90
C TYR A 38 -4.60 20.15 -2.96
N PRO A 39 -3.46 19.70 -3.53
CA PRO A 39 -3.44 18.54 -4.39
C PRO A 39 -3.39 17.25 -3.56
N SER A 40 -3.92 16.16 -4.09
CA SER A 40 -3.77 14.82 -3.50
C SER A 40 -2.64 14.06 -4.18
N PHE A 41 -1.90 13.28 -3.39
CA PHE A 41 -0.83 12.42 -3.87
C PHE A 41 -1.16 10.95 -3.56
N ILE A 42 -1.09 10.09 -4.57
CA ILE A 42 -1.30 8.65 -4.44
C ILE A 42 0.03 7.95 -4.70
N ASN A 43 0.50 7.18 -3.71
CA ASN A 43 1.72 6.39 -3.83
C ASN A 43 1.48 5.12 -4.65
N ALA A 44 2.04 5.06 -5.86
CA ALA A 44 2.02 3.88 -6.72
C ALA A 44 3.32 3.06 -6.63
N GLY A 45 4.04 3.20 -5.50
CA GLY A 45 5.29 2.51 -5.19
C GLY A 45 6.45 3.49 -5.07
N ASP A 46 7.11 3.51 -3.91
CA ASP A 46 8.31 4.31 -3.67
C ASP A 46 9.48 3.49 -3.11
N GLY A 47 10.44 3.22 -4.00
CA GLY A 47 11.65 2.47 -3.64
C GLY A 47 11.35 1.05 -3.16
N LYS A 48 11.92 0.68 -2.01
CA LYS A 48 11.68 -0.62 -1.37
C LYS A 48 10.68 -0.55 -0.21
N HIS A 49 10.14 0.64 0.05
CA HIS A 49 9.45 1.01 1.28
C HIS A 49 7.98 0.60 1.26
N GLU A 50 7.16 1.22 0.42
CA GLU A 50 5.69 0.99 0.42
C GLU A 50 5.14 0.83 -1.01
N HIS A 51 4.13 -0.02 -1.16
CA HIS A 51 3.31 -0.10 -2.37
C HIS A 51 1.82 -0.25 -2.03
N PRO A 52 1.19 0.76 -1.42
CA PRO A 52 -0.14 0.62 -0.80
C PRO A 52 -1.24 0.24 -1.78
N THR A 53 -1.13 0.67 -3.04
CA THR A 53 -2.13 0.35 -4.08
C THR A 53 -2.11 -1.12 -4.50
N GLN A 54 -0.99 -1.82 -4.35
CA GLN A 54 -0.91 -3.25 -4.67
C GLN A 54 -1.52 -4.07 -3.56
N GLU A 55 -1.29 -3.67 -2.31
CA GLU A 55 -1.91 -4.29 -1.15
C GLU A 55 -3.42 -4.21 -1.25
N ILE A 56 -3.99 -2.99 -1.37
CA ILE A 56 -5.45 -2.78 -1.52
C ILE A 56 -6.08 -3.66 -2.61
N LEU A 57 -5.40 -3.84 -3.75
CA LEU A 57 -5.87 -4.69 -4.83
C LEU A 57 -5.98 -6.16 -4.41
N ASP A 58 -4.99 -6.66 -3.68
CA ASP A 58 -5.00 -8.04 -3.21
C ASP A 58 -6.14 -8.29 -2.20
N GLU A 59 -6.34 -7.40 -1.22
CA GLU A 59 -7.43 -7.57 -0.25
C GLU A 59 -8.81 -7.43 -0.91
N PHE A 60 -8.95 -6.51 -1.86
CA PHE A 60 -10.17 -6.41 -2.66
C PHE A 60 -10.44 -7.72 -3.41
N THR A 61 -9.41 -8.33 -4.00
CA THR A 61 -9.53 -9.62 -4.70
C THR A 61 -10.00 -10.72 -3.75
N PHE A 62 -9.43 -10.81 -2.54
CA PHE A 62 -9.89 -11.80 -1.55
C PHE A 62 -11.36 -11.59 -1.17
N LEU A 63 -11.76 -10.35 -0.90
CA LEU A 63 -13.15 -10.03 -0.56
C LEU A 63 -14.09 -10.36 -1.72
N GLU A 64 -13.75 -9.99 -2.95
CA GLU A 64 -14.58 -10.27 -4.12
C GLU A 64 -14.79 -11.77 -4.31
N GLN A 65 -13.72 -12.58 -4.19
CA GLN A 65 -13.81 -14.05 -4.28
C GLN A 65 -14.64 -14.66 -3.14
N MET A 66 -14.73 -13.96 -2.00
CA MET A 66 -15.47 -14.39 -0.82
C MET A 66 -16.87 -13.75 -0.71
N ASN A 67 -17.40 -13.14 -1.77
CA ASN A 67 -18.68 -12.42 -1.77
C ASN A 67 -18.76 -11.33 -0.68
N PHE A 68 -17.65 -10.61 -0.47
CA PHE A 68 -17.48 -9.59 0.56
C PHE A 68 -17.69 -10.10 1.99
N ASN A 69 -17.55 -11.41 2.21
CA ASN A 69 -17.50 -11.98 3.56
C ASN A 69 -16.09 -11.81 4.14
N ASN A 70 -16.00 -11.18 5.31
CA ASN A 70 -14.75 -10.92 6.02
C ASN A 70 -14.64 -11.66 7.37
N ASP A 71 -15.43 -12.70 7.60
CA ASP A 71 -15.45 -13.43 8.88
C ASP A 71 -14.20 -14.28 9.09
N HIS A 72 -13.68 -14.90 8.04
CA HIS A 72 -12.52 -15.77 8.10
C HIS A 72 -11.80 -15.83 6.75
N ILE A 73 -10.48 -15.79 6.75
CA ILE A 73 -9.66 -16.10 5.58
C ILE A 73 -8.54 -17.07 5.99
N HIS A 74 -8.26 -18.02 5.11
CA HIS A 74 -7.10 -18.89 5.21
C HIS A 74 -6.29 -18.76 3.92
N ILE A 75 -5.04 -18.31 4.02
CA ILE A 75 -4.12 -18.14 2.90
C ILE A 75 -2.82 -18.94 3.10
N ALA A 76 -2.19 -19.34 2.00
CA ALA A 76 -0.84 -19.87 2.00
C ALA A 76 0.12 -18.89 1.32
N LEU A 77 1.17 -18.48 2.03
CA LEU A 77 2.27 -17.68 1.48
C LEU A 77 3.41 -18.62 1.10
N ILE A 78 3.72 -18.67 -0.19
CA ILE A 78 4.68 -19.62 -0.77
C ILE A 78 5.82 -18.86 -1.43
N GLY A 79 7.08 -19.17 -1.09
CA GLY A 79 8.26 -18.63 -1.78
C GLY A 79 9.38 -18.16 -0.86
N ASP A 80 10.01 -17.03 -1.21
CA ASP A 80 11.09 -16.42 -0.42
C ASP A 80 10.50 -15.63 0.76
N LEU A 81 10.40 -16.28 1.91
CA LEU A 81 9.88 -15.67 3.14
C LEU A 81 10.96 -14.88 3.88
N LEU A 82 12.23 -15.26 3.70
CA LEU A 82 13.39 -14.60 4.32
C LEU A 82 13.61 -13.17 3.78
N HIS A 83 13.48 -12.96 2.47
CA HIS A 83 13.62 -11.65 1.83
C HIS A 83 12.28 -11.04 1.39
N GLY A 84 11.18 -11.73 1.67
CA GLY A 84 9.81 -11.36 1.33
C GLY A 84 9.37 -10.08 2.05
N ARG A 85 9.74 -8.92 1.50
CA ARG A 85 9.35 -7.60 2.04
C ARG A 85 7.83 -7.39 2.14
N THR A 86 7.07 -8.17 1.39
CA THR A 86 5.61 -8.08 1.32
C THR A 86 4.91 -8.69 2.54
N VAL A 87 5.56 -9.51 3.36
CA VAL A 87 4.87 -10.21 4.46
C VAL A 87 4.37 -9.24 5.52
N HIS A 88 5.18 -8.23 5.89
CA HIS A 88 4.78 -7.24 6.90
C HIS A 88 3.61 -6.37 6.44
N SER A 89 3.66 -5.89 5.20
CA SER A 89 2.55 -5.12 4.65
C SER A 89 1.30 -5.99 4.57
N LYS A 90 1.44 -7.24 4.12
CA LYS A 90 0.31 -8.20 4.03
C LYS A 90 -0.40 -8.44 5.36
N VAL A 91 0.32 -8.46 6.48
CA VAL A 91 -0.29 -8.59 7.81
C VAL A 91 -1.21 -7.41 8.15
N GLU A 92 -0.86 -6.19 7.73
CA GLU A 92 -1.71 -5.01 7.91
C GLU A 92 -2.97 -5.10 7.05
N GLY A 93 -2.84 -5.42 5.76
CA GLY A 93 -3.98 -5.62 4.86
C GLY A 93 -4.97 -6.69 5.34
N LEU A 94 -4.47 -7.82 5.84
CA LEU A 94 -5.33 -8.92 6.31
C LEU A 94 -6.17 -8.58 7.54
N LYS A 95 -5.92 -7.47 8.25
CA LYS A 95 -6.75 -7.00 9.37
C LYS A 95 -8.19 -6.67 8.97
N ILE A 96 -8.49 -6.60 7.68
CA ILE A 96 -9.86 -6.47 7.18
C ILE A 96 -10.73 -7.70 7.49
N PHE A 97 -10.11 -8.86 7.74
CA PHE A 97 -10.76 -10.11 8.12
C PHE A 97 -10.76 -10.30 9.65
N LYS A 98 -11.84 -10.88 10.20
CA LYS A 98 -11.99 -11.11 11.64
C LYS A 98 -11.11 -12.26 12.15
N ASN A 99 -10.99 -13.32 11.35
CA ASN A 99 -10.14 -14.47 11.63
C ASN A 99 -9.21 -14.70 10.45
N VAL A 100 -7.91 -14.82 10.72
CA VAL A 100 -6.89 -14.99 9.68
C VAL A 100 -6.05 -16.21 10.03
N GLU A 101 -5.98 -17.17 9.11
CA GLU A 101 -5.05 -18.30 9.14
C GLU A 101 -4.03 -18.13 8.00
N VAL A 102 -2.76 -18.39 8.29
CA VAL A 102 -1.66 -18.23 7.34
C VAL A 102 -0.74 -19.44 7.40
N ASP A 103 -0.66 -20.17 6.30
CA ASP A 103 0.35 -21.20 6.08
C ASP A 103 1.58 -20.58 5.44
N LEU A 104 2.75 -20.77 6.04
CA LEU A 104 4.04 -20.29 5.53
C LEU A 104 4.82 -21.45 4.92
N ILE A 105 5.04 -21.40 3.60
CA ILE A 105 5.65 -22.50 2.85
C ILE A 105 6.89 -21.99 2.09
N ALA A 106 8.08 -22.39 2.54
CA ALA A 106 9.34 -22.04 1.88
C ALA A 106 10.34 -23.21 1.89
N PRO A 107 11.25 -23.28 0.91
CA PRO A 107 12.47 -24.09 1.00
C PRO A 107 13.26 -23.72 2.26
N GLU A 108 13.98 -24.70 2.83
CA GLU A 108 14.71 -24.54 4.10
C GLU A 108 15.67 -23.33 4.09
N GLU A 109 16.24 -23.02 2.92
CA GLU A 109 17.16 -21.90 2.71
C GLU A 109 16.49 -20.51 2.73
N LEU A 110 15.15 -20.45 2.61
CA LEU A 110 14.35 -19.22 2.47
C LEU A 110 13.21 -19.12 3.49
N GLN A 111 13.23 -19.97 4.53
CA GLN A 111 12.31 -19.89 5.67
C GLN A 111 12.64 -18.67 6.57
N MET A 112 11.61 -18.18 7.28
CA MET A 112 11.67 -17.02 8.18
C MET A 112 12.06 -17.42 9.61
#